data_AF-A0A1J3H1R4-F1
#
_entry.id   AF-A0A1J3H1R4-F1
#
_cell.length_a   1.000
_cell.length_b   1.000
_cell.length_c   1.000
_cell.angle_alpha   90.00
_cell.angle_beta   90.00
_cell.angle_gamma   90.00
#
_symmetry.space_group_name_H-M   'P 1'
#
loop_
_entity.id
_entity.type
_entity.pdbx_description
1 polymer ?
#
loop_
_entity_poly.entity_id
_entity_poly.type
_entity_poly.pdbx_seq_one_letter_code
_entity_poly.pdbx_strand_id
1 'polypeptide(L)'
;MAAMKLLLSQARRQGLTKSFSSPFQQIPRLFSSSSPSDSNPSPDSNLNPPQNESRRKLEPVSYAAKPKDQKSEPSDGASPPPSSTTPLHSESASQEDRSSLTREEIRYVKDAPSISPVSYAQRVAPLPEDRVVGEDERERTPEEMEIERKRIEAENRVRRRFLRATAVEEDTSSLPLPTLLKPDLRHGKKPIFDLTEAIREIKSNAKAKFDETLEAHVRLGIEKGRSELIVRGTLALPHSVKKDVKVAFFAEGTDAEDAKAAGADVVGGLELIEEILKSGKIDFDRCLATPKMMPRVYKISRILNNHGLMPNPKQGSVTKDVTKAVKDAKAGHTKFRMDKTSILHVPLGKMSFPEDALRENVGAFMNALLLAKPAGLKKTSKYAGYVNAFHLCSTMGKGYPVSIQSLSRAADLYTKLQLK
;
A
#
# COMPACT_ATOMS: atom_id res chain seq x y z
N MET A 1 25.96 -65.28 26.31
CA MET A 1 25.13 -64.05 26.27
C MET A 1 25.73 -63.00 27.21
N ALA A 2 26.53 -62.05 26.71
CA ALA A 2 27.11 -60.99 27.56
C ALA A 2 27.15 -59.62 26.85
N ALA A 3 27.74 -59.56 25.65
CA ALA A 3 27.87 -58.32 24.86
C ALA A 3 26.55 -57.54 24.67
N MET A 4 25.43 -58.24 24.49
CA MET A 4 24.12 -57.62 24.25
C MET A 4 23.57 -56.80 25.42
N LYS A 5 24.01 -57.04 26.66
CA LYS A 5 23.62 -56.20 27.83
C LYS A 5 24.37 -54.85 27.88
N LEU A 6 25.54 -54.75 27.24
CA LEU A 6 26.34 -53.52 27.24
C LEU A 6 25.83 -52.53 26.19
N LEU A 7 25.41 -53.02 25.02
CA LEU A 7 24.89 -52.20 23.93
C LEU A 7 23.56 -51.50 24.30
N LEU A 8 22.70 -52.17 25.08
CA LEU A 8 21.45 -51.61 25.59
C LEU A 8 21.62 -50.56 26.72
N SER A 9 22.80 -50.45 27.35
CA SER A 9 23.01 -49.48 28.44
C SER A 9 23.47 -48.10 27.94
N GLN A 10 24.18 -48.03 26.80
CA GLN A 10 24.68 -46.78 26.24
C GLN A 10 23.61 -45.96 25.50
N ALA A 11 22.58 -46.62 24.96
CA ALA A 11 21.46 -45.98 24.25
C ALA A 11 20.53 -45.10 25.13
N ARG A 12 20.81 -44.95 26.43
CA ARG A 12 19.98 -44.18 27.39
C ARG A 12 20.54 -42.80 27.80
N ARG A 13 21.56 -42.27 27.10
CA ARG A 13 22.16 -40.95 27.43
C ARG A 13 22.20 -39.90 26.31
N GLN A 14 21.68 -40.18 25.11
CA GLN A 14 21.54 -39.18 24.04
C GLN A 14 20.13 -39.26 23.43
N GLY A 15 19.24 -38.40 23.93
CA GLY A 15 17.81 -38.46 23.63
C GLY A 15 17.04 -37.20 24.03
N LEU A 16 17.65 -36.02 23.84
CA LEU A 16 17.05 -34.71 24.13
C LEU A 16 17.02 -33.83 22.87
N THR A 17 16.08 -34.13 21.97
CA THR A 17 15.78 -33.28 20.82
C THR A 17 15.01 -32.03 21.27
N LYS A 18 15.62 -30.85 21.11
CA LYS A 18 14.94 -29.56 21.37
C LYS A 18 13.81 -29.36 20.37
N SER A 19 12.60 -29.11 20.86
CA SER A 19 11.47 -28.65 20.04
C SER A 19 11.67 -27.19 19.62
N PHE A 20 11.45 -26.88 18.34
CA PHE A 20 11.42 -25.50 17.84
C PHE A 20 10.09 -24.84 18.24
N SER A 21 10.14 -23.77 19.03
CA SER A 21 8.98 -22.93 19.32
C SER A 21 8.78 -21.87 18.24
N SER A 22 7.60 -21.84 17.61
CA SER A 22 7.14 -20.72 16.79
C SER A 22 6.27 -19.77 17.64
N PRO A 23 6.33 -18.44 17.44
CA PRO A 23 5.56 -17.50 18.23
C PRO A 23 4.13 -17.37 17.70
N PHE A 24 3.13 -17.67 18.52
CA PHE A 24 1.78 -17.18 18.34
C PHE A 24 1.16 -16.79 19.68
N GLN A 25 0.59 -15.59 19.75
CA GLN A 25 0.04 -15.02 20.98
C GLN A 25 -1.35 -15.62 21.28
N GLN A 26 -1.62 -15.91 22.55
CA GLN A 26 -2.98 -16.15 23.04
C GLN A 26 -3.31 -15.20 24.20
N ILE A 27 -4.55 -14.72 24.20
CA ILE A 27 -5.08 -13.74 25.15
C ILE A 27 -5.84 -14.48 26.25
N PRO A 28 -5.51 -14.31 27.54
CA PRO A 28 -6.39 -14.75 28.62
C PRO A 28 -7.53 -13.73 28.80
N ARG A 29 -8.77 -14.16 28.57
CA ARG A 29 -9.94 -13.54 29.21
C ARG A 29 -10.05 -14.14 30.62
N LEU A 30 -10.32 -13.31 31.63
CA LEU A 30 -10.77 -13.78 32.94
C LEU A 30 -12.26 -13.48 33.12
N PHE A 31 -12.96 -14.38 33.82
CA PHE A 31 -14.39 -14.32 34.07
C PHE A 31 -14.71 -13.67 35.43
N SER A 32 -15.98 -13.32 35.61
CA SER A 32 -16.55 -12.64 36.77
C SER A 32 -16.92 -13.57 37.94
N SER A 33 -16.94 -13.02 39.16
CA SER A 33 -17.75 -13.52 40.28
C SER A 33 -18.33 -12.37 41.11
N SER A 34 -19.53 -12.62 41.66
CA SER A 34 -20.41 -11.79 42.52
C SER A 34 -20.01 -11.86 44.02
N SER A 35 -20.50 -11.10 45.02
CA SER A 35 -21.29 -9.83 45.26
C SER A 35 -21.47 -9.72 46.83
N PRO A 36 -22.32 -8.89 47.49
CA PRO A 36 -23.21 -7.76 47.11
C PRO A 36 -23.06 -6.49 48.02
N SER A 37 -24.10 -5.62 48.08
CA SER A 37 -24.48 -4.66 49.17
C SER A 37 -23.50 -3.53 49.60
N ASP A 38 -23.91 -2.28 49.90
CA ASP A 38 -25.24 -1.63 49.83
C ASP A 38 -25.19 -0.08 49.83
N SER A 39 -26.30 0.57 49.44
CA SER A 39 -26.72 1.96 49.74
C SER A 39 -25.94 3.22 49.23
N ASN A 40 -26.62 4.38 49.31
CA ASN A 40 -26.28 5.77 48.87
C ASN A 40 -26.57 6.75 50.05
N PRO A 41 -26.27 8.09 50.01
CA PRO A 41 -25.20 8.89 49.39
C PRO A 41 -24.52 9.91 50.37
N SER A 42 -23.81 10.90 49.81
CA SER A 42 -23.11 12.13 50.34
C SER A 42 -23.72 12.92 51.53
N PRO A 43 -23.02 13.91 52.18
CA PRO A 43 -21.79 14.62 51.76
C PRO A 43 -20.72 14.96 52.87
N ASP A 44 -19.74 15.81 52.49
CA ASP A 44 -18.88 16.72 53.28
C ASP A 44 -17.98 16.24 54.45
N SER A 45 -16.66 16.38 54.26
CA SER A 45 -15.76 17.14 55.18
C SER A 45 -14.32 17.26 54.64
N ASN A 46 -13.61 18.33 55.04
CA ASN A 46 -12.18 18.55 54.72
C ASN A 46 -11.26 17.65 55.57
N LEU A 47 -10.18 17.11 54.97
CA LEU A 47 -8.88 16.91 55.65
C LEU A 47 -7.73 16.86 54.61
N ASN A 48 -6.53 17.30 55.01
CA ASN A 48 -5.36 17.43 54.13
C ASN A 48 -4.62 16.09 53.89
N PRO A 49 -3.98 15.89 52.71
CA PRO A 49 -3.17 14.71 52.44
C PRO A 49 -1.77 14.78 53.09
N PRO A 50 -1.19 13.64 53.52
CA PRO A 50 0.21 13.56 53.94
C PRO A 50 1.17 13.69 52.73
N GLN A 51 2.43 13.96 53.03
CA GLN A 51 3.43 14.40 52.03
C GLN A 51 4.30 13.28 51.46
N ASN A 52 5.00 13.66 50.38
CA ASN A 52 6.34 13.20 49.99
C ASN A 52 6.46 11.87 49.21
N GLU A 53 6.54 11.97 47.88
CA GLU A 53 7.62 11.28 47.17
C GLU A 53 8.13 12.11 45.97
N SER A 54 9.41 11.94 45.62
CA SER A 54 10.16 12.96 44.88
C SER A 54 9.95 12.95 43.36
N ARG A 55 9.35 14.02 42.81
CA ARG A 55 9.32 14.29 41.36
C ARG A 55 10.33 15.37 40.99
N ARG A 56 11.49 14.97 40.48
CA ARG A 56 12.59 15.88 40.10
C ARG A 56 12.10 16.92 39.07
N LYS A 57 12.34 18.21 39.35
CA LYS A 57 12.21 19.27 38.34
C LYS A 57 13.34 19.10 37.31
N LEU A 58 13.02 19.33 36.04
CA LEU A 58 14.02 19.51 34.99
C LEU A 58 14.29 21.00 34.84
N GLU A 59 15.53 21.43 35.05
CA GLU A 59 15.97 22.80 34.75
C GLU A 59 16.55 22.88 33.34
N PRO A 60 16.31 23.97 32.59
CA PRO A 60 16.81 24.12 31.24
C PRO A 60 18.31 24.46 31.25
N VAL A 61 19.14 23.49 30.87
CA VAL A 61 20.59 23.73 30.67
C VAL A 61 20.77 24.68 29.48
N SER A 62 21.24 25.90 29.76
CA SER A 62 21.55 26.90 28.75
C SER A 62 22.90 26.63 28.10
N TYR A 63 22.93 26.57 26.77
CA TYR A 63 24.17 26.51 26.00
C TYR A 63 24.66 27.92 25.66
N ALA A 64 25.94 28.18 25.87
CA ALA A 64 26.56 29.46 25.48
C ALA A 64 26.64 29.57 23.95
N ALA A 65 26.13 30.68 23.40
CA ALA A 65 26.22 30.96 21.97
C ALA A 65 27.65 31.36 21.58
N LYS A 66 28.19 30.80 20.49
CA LYS A 66 29.40 31.33 19.86
C LYS A 66 29.10 32.68 19.20
N PRO A 67 30.02 33.66 19.26
CA PRO A 67 29.84 34.94 18.58
C PRO A 67 29.83 34.76 17.05
N LYS A 68 29.06 35.63 16.38
CA LYS A 68 29.18 35.91 14.94
C LYS A 68 29.73 37.31 14.79
N ASP A 69 30.91 37.44 14.19
CA ASP A 69 31.42 38.73 13.78
C ASP A 69 30.61 39.29 12.59
N GLN A 70 30.47 40.61 12.56
CA GLN A 70 29.78 41.33 11.51
C GLN A 70 30.76 41.73 10.40
N LYS A 71 30.31 41.69 9.14
CA LYS A 71 30.84 42.59 8.11
C LYS A 71 29.75 42.97 7.10
N SER A 72 29.86 44.19 6.58
CA SER A 72 28.83 44.88 5.82
C SER A 72 28.96 44.71 4.31
N GLU A 73 27.92 45.13 3.59
CA GLU A 73 28.03 45.56 2.19
C GLU A 73 28.94 46.81 2.07
N PRO A 74 29.36 47.18 0.85
CA PRO A 74 28.60 48.22 0.14
C PRO A 74 28.39 47.93 -1.36
N SER A 75 27.65 48.82 -2.02
CA SER A 75 27.48 48.87 -3.48
C SER A 75 28.64 49.60 -4.18
N ASP A 76 28.82 49.31 -5.47
CA ASP A 76 28.76 50.26 -6.60
C ASP A 76 29.29 49.59 -7.89
N GLY A 77 29.11 50.19 -9.07
CA GLY A 77 29.40 49.53 -10.35
C GLY A 77 29.92 50.42 -11.48
N ALA A 78 30.61 49.81 -12.45
CA ALA A 78 31.10 50.42 -13.69
C ALA A 78 31.35 49.35 -14.79
N SER A 79 31.72 49.77 -16.01
CA SER A 79 31.91 48.92 -17.21
C SER A 79 32.94 49.58 -18.17
N PRO A 80 33.30 49.06 -19.38
CA PRO A 80 33.22 47.69 -19.92
C PRO A 80 34.59 47.06 -20.41
N PRO A 81 35.01 46.95 -21.70
CA PRO A 81 35.73 45.77 -22.25
C PRO A 81 37.13 46.13 -22.87
N PRO A 82 37.83 45.32 -23.74
CA PRO A 82 37.64 43.96 -24.31
C PRO A 82 38.86 43.01 -23.98
N SER A 83 39.36 41.98 -24.70
CA SER A 83 39.22 41.43 -26.08
C SER A 83 39.73 39.96 -26.22
N SER A 84 39.62 39.40 -27.45
CA SER A 84 40.37 38.30 -28.14
C SER A 84 41.46 37.47 -27.39
N THR A 85 41.64 36.15 -27.61
CA THR A 85 41.64 35.42 -28.91
C THR A 85 41.47 33.88 -28.72
N THR A 86 41.00 33.14 -29.74
CA THR A 86 40.99 31.66 -29.85
C THR A 86 42.04 31.19 -30.90
N PRO A 87 42.59 29.94 -30.89
CA PRO A 87 41.79 28.72 -31.11
C PRO A 87 42.28 27.38 -30.47
N LEU A 88 41.37 26.39 -30.50
CA LEU A 88 41.56 24.94 -30.71
C LEU A 88 42.86 24.23 -30.23
N HIS A 89 42.70 23.23 -29.34
CA HIS A 89 42.67 21.82 -29.77
C HIS A 89 42.07 20.88 -28.69
N SER A 90 42.00 19.59 -29.02
CA SER A 90 41.23 18.52 -28.37
C SER A 90 41.94 17.78 -27.22
N GLU A 91 41.19 17.25 -26.23
CA GLU A 91 41.03 15.81 -25.90
C GLU A 91 40.54 15.51 -24.45
N SER A 92 39.73 14.44 -24.36
CA SER A 92 39.36 13.55 -23.23
C SER A 92 39.45 13.94 -21.73
N ALA A 93 38.37 13.55 -21.03
CA ALA A 93 38.33 12.94 -19.68
C ALA A 93 38.70 13.77 -18.44
N SER A 94 37.68 14.07 -17.63
CA SER A 94 37.78 14.64 -16.28
C SER A 94 38.36 13.65 -15.26
N GLN A 95 39.46 14.02 -14.61
CA GLN A 95 39.84 13.51 -13.29
C GLN A 95 39.54 14.59 -12.25
N GLU A 96 38.69 14.31 -11.28
CA GLU A 96 38.38 15.23 -10.17
C GLU A 96 39.22 14.93 -8.92
N ASP A 97 39.51 15.99 -8.19
CA ASP A 97 40.49 16.13 -7.11
C ASP A 97 40.53 15.04 -6.02
N ARG A 98 41.76 14.69 -5.62
CA ARG A 98 42.05 14.00 -4.35
C ARG A 98 42.70 14.95 -3.33
N SER A 99 41.89 15.76 -2.67
CA SER A 99 42.25 16.39 -1.39
C SER A 99 40.99 16.65 -0.54
N SER A 100 40.99 16.55 0.78
CA SER A 100 41.95 15.90 1.69
C SER A 100 41.18 15.28 2.87
N LEU A 101 41.60 14.09 3.34
CA LEU A 101 40.91 13.40 4.44
C LEU A 101 41.17 14.08 5.79
N THR A 102 40.13 14.19 6.61
CA THR A 102 40.20 14.84 7.91
C THR A 102 40.91 13.97 8.96
N ARG A 103 41.38 14.61 10.03
CA ARG A 103 42.10 13.95 11.14
C ARG A 103 41.25 12.88 11.87
N GLU A 104 39.94 12.95 11.76
CA GLU A 104 39.01 12.03 12.41
C GLU A 104 38.75 10.79 11.53
N GLU A 105 38.62 10.97 10.20
CA GLU A 105 38.55 9.87 9.23
C GLU A 105 39.84 9.04 9.24
N ILE A 106 41.01 9.69 9.39
CA ILE A 106 42.31 9.01 9.50
C ILE A 106 42.41 8.09 10.74
N ARG A 107 41.69 8.41 11.84
CA ARG A 107 41.57 7.49 12.99
C ARG A 107 40.66 6.31 12.65
N TYR A 108 39.50 6.57 12.04
CA TYR A 108 38.53 5.54 11.70
C TYR A 108 39.08 4.47 10.74
N VAL A 109 40.01 4.85 9.86
CA VAL A 109 40.75 3.92 8.99
C VAL A 109 41.84 3.12 9.74
N LYS A 110 42.41 3.66 10.83
CA LYS A 110 43.44 2.99 11.63
C LYS A 110 42.90 1.98 12.64
N ASP A 111 41.72 2.24 13.19
CA ASP A 111 41.10 1.40 14.22
C ASP A 111 40.20 0.29 13.64
N ALA A 112 40.13 0.18 12.31
CA ALA A 112 39.49 -0.94 11.63
C ALA A 112 40.31 -2.23 11.83
N PRO A 113 39.68 -3.36 12.23
CA PRO A 113 40.40 -4.62 12.40
C PRO A 113 40.97 -5.09 11.06
N SER A 114 42.25 -5.42 11.04
CA SER A 114 42.92 -5.99 9.86
C SER A 114 42.29 -7.35 9.52
N ILE A 115 41.41 -7.35 8.52
CA ILE A 115 40.87 -8.58 7.94
C ILE A 115 42.00 -9.23 7.15
N SER A 116 42.69 -10.19 7.77
CA SER A 116 43.59 -11.06 7.05
C SER A 116 42.78 -11.77 5.94
N PRO A 117 43.27 -11.78 4.69
CA PRO A 117 42.52 -12.37 3.58
C PRO A 117 42.38 -13.87 3.83
N VAL A 118 41.15 -14.31 4.14
CA VAL A 118 40.81 -15.73 4.31
C VAL A 118 40.93 -16.39 2.94
N SER A 119 42.09 -16.99 2.67
CA SER A 119 42.39 -17.71 1.44
C SER A 119 41.63 -19.03 1.41
N TYR A 120 40.39 -18.98 0.92
CA TYR A 120 39.66 -20.18 0.53
C TYR A 120 40.49 -20.94 -0.50
N ALA A 121 40.86 -22.19 -0.18
CA ALA A 121 41.53 -23.06 -1.14
C ALA A 121 40.63 -23.26 -2.36
N GLN A 122 41.03 -22.68 -3.49
CA GLN A 122 40.21 -22.58 -4.71
C GLN A 122 40.06 -23.95 -5.38
N ARG A 123 39.17 -24.79 -4.85
CA ARG A 123 38.74 -26.07 -5.44
C ARG A 123 37.76 -25.84 -6.60
N VAL A 124 38.17 -24.98 -7.52
CA VAL A 124 37.64 -24.93 -8.89
C VAL A 124 38.35 -26.05 -9.65
N ALA A 125 37.61 -26.92 -10.33
CA ALA A 125 38.24 -27.88 -11.24
C ALA A 125 38.90 -27.08 -12.38
N PRO A 126 40.18 -27.33 -12.72
CA PRO A 126 40.86 -26.56 -13.75
C PRO A 126 40.11 -26.65 -15.07
N LEU A 127 40.00 -25.53 -15.77
CA LEU A 127 39.44 -25.47 -17.11
C LEU A 127 40.28 -26.35 -18.06
N PRO A 128 39.70 -26.90 -19.15
CA PRO A 128 40.39 -27.89 -19.98
C PRO A 128 41.75 -27.42 -20.53
N GLU A 129 41.89 -26.12 -20.73
CA GLU A 129 43.06 -25.46 -21.31
C GLU A 129 44.20 -25.21 -20.31
N ASP A 130 43.92 -25.20 -19.00
CA ASP A 130 44.93 -24.98 -17.92
C ASP A 130 45.63 -26.27 -17.46
N ARG A 131 45.43 -27.40 -18.18
CA ARG A 131 46.15 -28.65 -17.89
C ARG A 131 47.56 -28.60 -18.45
N VAL A 132 48.53 -28.33 -17.57
CA VAL A 132 49.95 -28.60 -17.84
C VAL A 132 50.10 -30.02 -18.37
N VAL A 133 50.73 -30.18 -19.54
CA VAL A 133 50.96 -31.47 -20.18
C VAL A 133 52.03 -32.23 -19.38
N GLY A 134 51.57 -33.05 -18.43
CA GLY A 134 52.40 -34.01 -17.71
C GLY A 134 52.68 -35.24 -18.59
N GLU A 135 53.92 -35.71 -18.54
CA GLU A 135 54.46 -36.76 -19.41
C GLU A 135 53.86 -38.15 -19.11
N ASP A 136 52.70 -38.46 -19.68
CA ASP A 136 52.15 -39.83 -19.69
C ASP A 136 51.35 -40.17 -20.97
N GLU A 137 51.62 -39.45 -22.07
CA GLU A 137 51.11 -39.81 -23.41
C GLU A 137 51.85 -41.02 -23.98
N ARG A 138 51.59 -42.20 -23.41
CA ARG A 138 51.73 -43.46 -24.14
C ARG A 138 50.51 -43.61 -25.04
N GLU A 139 50.70 -43.40 -26.34
CA GLU A 139 49.69 -43.69 -27.36
C GLU A 139 49.21 -45.13 -27.21
N ARG A 140 48.02 -45.33 -26.64
CA ARG A 140 47.42 -46.66 -26.53
C ARG A 140 47.02 -47.11 -27.93
N THR A 141 47.44 -48.32 -28.28
CA THR A 141 47.10 -48.90 -29.58
C THR A 141 45.58 -49.03 -29.73
N PRO A 142 45.04 -48.97 -30.96
CA PRO A 142 43.59 -49.03 -31.18
C PRO A 142 42.95 -50.31 -30.61
N GLU A 143 43.71 -51.42 -30.57
CA GLU A 143 43.29 -52.68 -29.97
C GLU A 143 43.10 -52.57 -28.44
N GLU A 144 44.01 -51.91 -27.72
CA GLU A 144 43.89 -51.66 -26.28
C GLU A 144 42.67 -50.78 -25.96
N MET A 145 42.40 -49.75 -26.77
CA MET A 145 41.19 -48.93 -26.62
C MET A 145 39.91 -49.73 -26.85
N GLU A 146 39.89 -50.67 -27.81
CA GLU A 146 38.72 -51.52 -28.04
C GLU A 146 38.53 -52.58 -26.93
N ILE A 147 39.62 -53.10 -26.35
CA ILE A 147 39.59 -53.97 -25.17
C ILE A 147 39.03 -53.20 -23.95
N GLU A 148 39.52 -52.00 -23.67
CA GLU A 148 39.02 -51.15 -22.58
C GLU A 148 37.53 -50.81 -22.79
N ARG A 149 37.11 -50.48 -24.03
CA ARG A 149 35.70 -50.25 -24.38
C ARG A 149 34.82 -51.47 -24.12
N LYS A 150 35.25 -52.68 -24.55
CA LYS A 150 34.52 -53.94 -24.30
C LYS A 150 34.44 -54.26 -22.81
N ARG A 151 35.48 -53.96 -22.04
CA ARG A 151 35.50 -54.07 -20.56
C ARG A 151 34.48 -53.14 -19.90
N ILE A 152 34.48 -51.85 -20.28
CA ILE A 152 33.53 -50.84 -19.77
C ILE A 152 32.08 -51.22 -20.11
N GLU A 153 31.82 -51.75 -21.31
CA GLU A 153 30.49 -52.21 -21.71
C GLU A 153 30.03 -53.44 -20.92
N ALA A 154 30.93 -54.41 -20.70
CA ALA A 154 30.66 -55.58 -19.86
C ALA A 154 30.37 -55.19 -18.40
N GLU A 155 31.17 -54.30 -17.81
CA GLU A 155 30.96 -53.80 -16.44
C GLU A 155 29.61 -53.06 -16.32
N ASN A 156 29.30 -52.16 -17.25
CA ASN A 156 28.01 -51.45 -17.28
C ASN A 156 26.80 -52.38 -17.54
N ARG A 157 27.01 -53.54 -18.18
CA ARG A 157 25.99 -54.58 -18.35
C ARG A 157 25.76 -55.37 -17.06
N VAL A 158 26.83 -55.70 -16.32
CA VAL A 158 26.74 -56.30 -14.97
C VAL A 158 26.06 -55.34 -14.00
N ARG A 159 26.50 -54.07 -13.96
CA ARG A 159 25.96 -53.01 -13.09
C ARG A 159 24.47 -52.76 -13.34
N ARG A 160 24.03 -52.74 -14.60
CA ARG A 160 22.59 -52.68 -14.97
C ARG A 160 21.81 -53.95 -14.62
N ARG A 161 22.41 -55.14 -14.66
CA ARG A 161 21.78 -56.37 -14.13
C ARG A 161 21.63 -56.33 -12.62
N PHE A 162 22.66 -55.89 -11.90
CA PHE A 162 22.65 -55.80 -10.44
C PHE A 162 21.56 -54.84 -9.95
N LEU A 163 21.53 -53.61 -10.49
CA LEU A 163 20.48 -52.61 -10.21
C LEU A 163 19.05 -53.10 -10.52
N ARG A 164 18.89 -53.99 -11.51
CA ARG A 164 17.59 -54.57 -11.87
C ARG A 164 17.21 -55.79 -11.04
N ALA A 165 18.17 -56.50 -10.44
CA ALA A 165 17.92 -57.56 -9.47
C ALA A 165 17.55 -56.98 -8.09
N THR A 166 18.27 -55.95 -7.63
CA THR A 166 17.95 -55.23 -6.38
C THR A 166 16.64 -54.44 -6.42
N ALA A 167 15.95 -54.40 -7.57
CA ALA A 167 14.66 -53.74 -7.76
C ALA A 167 13.48 -54.72 -7.82
N VAL A 168 13.68 -55.99 -7.45
CA VAL A 168 12.65 -57.06 -7.51
C VAL A 168 12.33 -57.66 -6.12
N GLU A 169 13.14 -57.40 -5.09
CA GLU A 169 12.93 -57.95 -3.73
C GLU A 169 12.76 -56.86 -2.65
N GLU A 170 11.77 -55.97 -2.81
CA GLU A 170 11.24 -55.13 -1.71
C GLU A 170 9.70 -55.22 -1.56
N ASP A 171 9.08 -56.33 -1.99
CA ASP A 171 7.67 -56.65 -1.72
C ASP A 171 7.45 -57.11 -0.26
N THR A 172 7.85 -56.28 0.71
CA THR A 172 7.56 -56.49 2.15
C THR A 172 6.97 -55.26 2.84
N SER A 173 5.66 -55.08 2.64
CA SER A 173 4.75 -54.43 3.61
C SER A 173 5.20 -53.06 4.16
N SER A 174 5.63 -52.13 3.30
CA SER A 174 5.68 -50.73 3.70
C SER A 174 4.25 -50.21 3.87
N LEU A 175 3.79 -50.09 5.12
CA LEU A 175 2.59 -49.29 5.42
C LEU A 175 2.83 -47.88 4.86
N PRO A 176 1.90 -47.33 4.06
CA PRO A 176 2.12 -46.02 3.46
C PRO A 176 2.27 -45.00 4.58
N LEU A 177 3.50 -44.48 4.74
CA LEU A 177 3.75 -43.29 5.54
C LEU A 177 2.70 -42.26 5.15
N PRO A 178 2.01 -41.60 6.12
CA PRO A 178 0.98 -40.63 5.79
C PRO A 178 1.63 -39.49 5.04
N THR A 179 1.58 -39.56 3.71
CA THR A 179 2.06 -38.52 2.83
C THR A 179 1.30 -37.29 3.25
N LEU A 180 2.01 -36.24 3.66
CA LEU A 180 1.43 -34.91 3.60
C LEU A 180 1.06 -34.71 2.13
N LEU A 181 -0.22 -34.94 1.84
CA LEU A 181 -0.93 -34.30 0.76
C LEU A 181 -0.65 -32.82 0.98
N LYS A 182 0.41 -32.32 0.33
CA LYS A 182 0.57 -30.91 0.02
C LYS A 182 -0.81 -30.55 -0.50
N PRO A 183 -1.60 -29.71 0.21
CA PRO A 183 -2.94 -29.43 -0.24
C PRO A 183 -2.77 -28.94 -1.66
N ASP A 184 -3.49 -29.59 -2.56
CA ASP A 184 -3.46 -29.28 -3.97
C ASP A 184 -4.11 -27.91 -4.07
N LEU A 185 -3.32 -26.87 -3.82
CA LEU A 185 -3.62 -25.46 -4.00
C LEU A 185 -3.61 -25.23 -5.51
N ARG A 186 -4.54 -25.93 -6.16
CA ARG A 186 -5.31 -25.46 -7.29
C ARG A 186 -5.77 -24.09 -6.87
N HIS A 187 -4.96 -23.08 -7.23
CA HIS A 187 -5.31 -21.67 -7.16
C HIS A 187 -6.39 -21.46 -8.23
N GLY A 188 -7.56 -22.05 -7.96
CA GLY A 188 -8.71 -22.04 -8.83
C GLY A 188 -9.00 -20.58 -9.08
N LYS A 189 -8.80 -20.17 -10.34
CA LYS A 189 -9.09 -18.81 -10.78
C LYS A 189 -10.52 -18.54 -10.35
N LYS A 190 -10.70 -17.63 -9.38
CA LYS A 190 -12.01 -17.36 -8.78
C LYS A 190 -13.03 -17.19 -9.91
N PRO A 191 -14.17 -17.91 -9.90
CA PRO A 191 -15.12 -17.86 -10.99
C PRO A 191 -15.48 -16.40 -11.27
N ILE A 192 -15.43 -16.01 -12.55
CA ILE A 192 -15.69 -14.63 -12.97
C ILE A 192 -17.18 -14.54 -13.24
N PHE A 193 -17.87 -13.75 -12.43
CA PHE A 193 -19.32 -13.62 -12.47
C PHE A 193 -19.78 -12.57 -13.49
N ASP A 194 -21.02 -12.71 -13.99
CA ASP A 194 -21.73 -11.56 -14.56
C ASP A 194 -22.03 -10.52 -13.46
N LEU A 195 -22.20 -9.24 -13.83
CA LEU A 195 -22.58 -8.19 -12.90
C LEU A 195 -23.90 -8.50 -12.17
N THR A 196 -24.87 -9.08 -12.88
CA THR A 196 -26.20 -9.39 -12.35
C THR A 196 -26.13 -10.52 -11.30
N GLU A 197 -25.33 -11.54 -11.57
CA GLU A 197 -25.07 -12.67 -10.67
C GLU A 197 -24.29 -12.22 -9.43
N ALA A 198 -23.23 -11.42 -9.63
CA ALA A 198 -22.43 -10.88 -8.53
C ALA A 198 -23.26 -10.04 -7.55
N ILE A 199 -24.17 -9.19 -8.03
CA ILE A 199 -25.06 -8.39 -7.15
C ILE A 199 -25.99 -9.30 -6.34
N ARG A 200 -26.51 -10.38 -6.93
CA ARG A 200 -27.37 -11.38 -6.25
C ARG A 200 -26.62 -12.16 -5.18
N GLU A 201 -25.42 -12.66 -5.50
CA GLU A 201 -24.58 -13.38 -4.53
C GLU A 201 -24.08 -12.47 -3.40
N ILE A 202 -23.79 -11.21 -3.69
CA ILE A 202 -23.43 -10.23 -2.65
C ILE A 202 -24.61 -9.99 -1.71
N LYS A 203 -25.82 -9.76 -2.24
CA LYS A 203 -27.03 -9.58 -1.42
C LYS A 203 -27.36 -10.80 -0.56
N SER A 204 -27.27 -12.02 -1.10
CA SER A 204 -27.57 -13.24 -0.34
C SER A 204 -26.53 -13.56 0.75
N ASN A 205 -25.36 -12.91 0.69
CA ASN A 205 -24.29 -13.03 1.69
C ASN A 205 -24.17 -11.80 2.62
N ALA A 206 -24.85 -10.69 2.34
CA ALA A 206 -24.97 -9.55 3.26
C ALA A 206 -25.88 -9.94 4.44
N LYS A 207 -25.26 -10.22 5.59
CA LYS A 207 -25.90 -10.82 6.77
C LYS A 207 -25.59 -10.07 8.07
N ALA A 208 -24.99 -8.88 7.98
CA ALA A 208 -24.79 -8.03 9.14
C ALA A 208 -26.13 -7.53 9.72
N LYS A 209 -26.10 -7.08 10.99
CA LYS A 209 -27.26 -6.49 11.67
C LYS A 209 -27.60 -5.06 11.21
N PHE A 210 -26.82 -4.51 10.28
CA PHE A 210 -26.96 -3.15 9.74
C PHE A 210 -26.93 -3.22 8.21
N ASP A 211 -27.54 -2.23 7.55
CA ASP A 211 -27.53 -2.11 6.10
C ASP A 211 -26.10 -1.88 5.58
N GLU A 212 -25.50 -2.93 5.02
CA GLU A 212 -24.14 -2.93 4.49
C GLU A 212 -24.03 -2.05 3.23
N THR A 213 -22.81 -1.61 2.90
CA THR A 213 -22.56 -0.78 1.71
C THR A 213 -22.04 -1.67 0.58
N LEU A 214 -22.55 -1.50 -0.64
CA LEU A 214 -21.95 -2.09 -1.84
C LEU A 214 -20.73 -1.27 -2.22
N GLU A 215 -19.58 -1.93 -2.29
CA GLU A 215 -18.30 -1.29 -2.61
C GLU A 215 -17.68 -1.93 -3.86
N ALA A 216 -17.15 -1.09 -4.74
CA ALA A 216 -16.34 -1.51 -5.87
C ALA A 216 -14.85 -1.30 -5.57
N HIS A 217 -14.05 -2.30 -5.93
CA HIS A 217 -12.60 -2.29 -5.80
C HIS A 217 -11.97 -2.57 -7.18
N VAL A 218 -11.41 -1.54 -7.81
CA VAL A 218 -10.91 -1.60 -9.19
C VAL A 218 -9.40 -1.50 -9.19
N ARG A 219 -8.72 -2.55 -9.66
CA ARG A 219 -7.27 -2.54 -9.88
C ARG A 219 -7.00 -1.94 -11.26
N LEU A 220 -6.36 -0.77 -11.27
CA LEU A 220 -6.01 -0.06 -12.50
C LEU A 220 -4.69 -0.56 -13.09
N GLY A 221 -4.54 -0.39 -14.41
CA GLY A 221 -3.32 -0.65 -15.17
C GLY A 221 -2.28 0.47 -15.11
N ILE A 222 -2.30 1.29 -14.07
CA ILE A 222 -1.43 2.46 -13.91
C ILE A 222 -0.22 2.11 -13.04
N GLU A 223 0.98 2.46 -13.51
CA GLU A 223 2.22 2.33 -12.75
C GLU A 223 2.22 3.18 -11.48
N LYS A 224 2.68 2.58 -10.37
CA LYS A 224 2.77 3.25 -9.07
C LYS A 224 3.91 4.26 -9.10
N GLY A 225 3.64 5.49 -8.69
CA GLY A 225 4.64 6.55 -8.53
C GLY A 225 4.52 7.72 -9.53
N ARG A 226 3.96 7.51 -10.73
CA ARG A 226 3.75 8.60 -11.69
C ARG A 226 2.59 9.50 -11.27
N SER A 227 2.92 10.65 -10.67
CA SER A 227 2.00 11.63 -10.07
C SER A 227 0.97 12.21 -11.05
N GLU A 228 1.36 12.35 -12.32
CA GLU A 228 0.53 12.81 -13.44
C GLU A 228 -0.60 11.84 -13.80
N LEU A 229 -0.45 10.55 -13.48
CA LEU A 229 -1.41 9.50 -13.83
C LEU A 229 -2.39 9.16 -12.69
N ILE A 230 -2.45 9.98 -11.63
CA ILE A 230 -3.36 9.75 -10.51
C ILE A 230 -4.81 10.05 -10.93
N VAL A 231 -5.58 8.99 -11.22
CA VAL A 231 -7.03 9.07 -11.45
C VAL A 231 -7.72 9.71 -10.25
N ARG A 232 -8.53 10.73 -10.52
CA ARG A 232 -9.42 11.40 -9.57
C ARG A 232 -10.71 11.78 -10.30
N GLY A 233 -11.85 11.62 -9.65
CA GLY A 233 -13.13 11.99 -10.25
C GLY A 233 -14.25 12.18 -9.23
N THR A 234 -15.31 12.83 -9.70
CA THR A 234 -16.60 12.97 -9.04
C THR A 234 -17.61 12.09 -9.78
N LEU A 235 -18.43 11.37 -9.01
CA LEU A 235 -19.50 10.52 -9.50
C LEU A 235 -20.82 11.03 -8.92
N ALA A 236 -21.73 11.46 -9.80
CA ALA A 236 -23.15 11.49 -9.48
C ALA A 236 -23.68 10.05 -9.59
N LEU A 237 -24.20 9.49 -8.49
CA LEU A 237 -24.92 8.22 -8.52
C LEU A 237 -26.38 8.52 -8.85
N PRO A 238 -27.00 7.88 -9.87
CA PRO A 238 -28.42 8.10 -10.17
C PRO A 238 -29.32 7.67 -8.99
N HIS A 239 -28.94 6.60 -8.27
CA HIS A 239 -29.61 6.15 -7.06
C HIS A 239 -28.69 6.37 -5.85
N SER A 240 -28.63 7.61 -5.36
CA SER A 240 -27.86 7.96 -4.15
C SER A 240 -28.69 7.78 -2.87
N VAL A 241 -28.02 7.63 -1.72
CA VAL A 241 -28.69 7.75 -0.42
C VAL A 241 -29.05 9.22 -0.22
N LYS A 242 -30.35 9.53 -0.08
CA LYS A 242 -30.84 10.85 0.31
C LYS A 242 -30.50 11.12 1.79
N LYS A 243 -29.24 11.45 2.06
CA LYS A 243 -28.84 12.11 3.32
C LYS A 243 -29.14 13.60 3.17
N ASP A 244 -29.84 14.17 4.13
CA ASP A 244 -29.90 15.63 4.29
C ASP A 244 -28.51 16.13 4.69
N VAL A 245 -27.80 16.70 3.71
CA VAL A 245 -26.46 17.26 3.85
C VAL A 245 -26.61 18.75 4.09
N LYS A 246 -26.23 19.21 5.29
CA LYS A 246 -26.22 20.65 5.60
C LYS A 246 -25.06 21.34 4.85
N VAL A 247 -25.39 22.31 3.99
CA VAL A 247 -24.43 23.05 3.16
C VAL A 247 -24.30 24.49 3.66
N ALA A 248 -23.09 24.85 4.10
CA ALA A 248 -22.69 26.23 4.34
C ALA A 248 -22.02 26.85 3.11
N PHE A 249 -22.37 28.09 2.78
CA PHE A 249 -21.77 28.86 1.67
C PHE A 249 -21.19 30.19 2.16
N PHE A 250 -19.87 30.39 1.98
CA PHE A 250 -19.18 31.63 2.32
C PHE A 250 -19.13 32.59 1.13
N ALA A 251 -19.98 33.60 1.16
CA ALA A 251 -20.20 34.59 0.11
C ALA A 251 -20.62 35.95 0.68
N GLU A 252 -20.50 37.00 -0.13
CA GLU A 252 -20.92 38.37 0.19
C GLU A 252 -21.57 39.02 -1.04
N GLY A 253 -22.56 39.89 -0.81
CA GLY A 253 -23.35 40.52 -1.89
C GLY A 253 -24.25 39.51 -2.62
N THR A 254 -24.42 39.72 -3.92
CA THR A 254 -25.24 38.89 -4.83
C THR A 254 -24.97 37.39 -4.69
N ASP A 255 -23.69 37.01 -4.57
CA ASP A 255 -23.24 35.63 -4.46
C ASP A 255 -23.85 34.92 -3.22
N ALA A 256 -24.27 35.66 -2.19
CA ALA A 256 -24.93 35.14 -0.99
C ALA A 256 -26.46 35.03 -1.14
N GLU A 257 -27.09 35.91 -1.93
CA GLU A 257 -28.52 35.83 -2.25
C GLU A 257 -28.79 34.64 -3.18
N ASP A 258 -27.95 34.44 -4.21
CA ASP A 258 -27.95 33.26 -5.06
C ASP A 258 -27.75 31.95 -4.26
N ALA A 259 -26.92 31.97 -3.22
CA ALA A 259 -26.70 30.80 -2.37
C ALA A 259 -27.96 30.45 -1.55
N LYS A 260 -28.64 31.45 -1.00
CA LYS A 260 -29.92 31.28 -0.28
C LYS A 260 -31.01 30.80 -1.23
N ALA A 261 -31.13 31.40 -2.42
CA ALA A 261 -32.10 31.01 -3.45
C ALA A 261 -31.85 29.59 -4.01
N ALA A 262 -30.58 29.15 -4.07
CA ALA A 262 -30.22 27.78 -4.40
C ALA A 262 -30.45 26.78 -3.25
N GLY A 263 -30.87 27.25 -2.06
CA GLY A 263 -31.20 26.42 -0.92
C GLY A 263 -30.01 26.00 -0.06
N ALA A 264 -28.95 26.81 0.05
CA ALA A 264 -27.90 26.60 1.05
C ALA A 264 -28.44 26.89 2.46
N ASP A 265 -28.14 26.01 3.41
CA ASP A 265 -28.77 26.01 4.75
C ASP A 265 -28.16 27.07 5.69
N VAL A 266 -26.89 27.42 5.45
CA VAL A 266 -26.19 28.49 6.16
C VAL A 266 -25.43 29.33 5.12
N VAL A 267 -25.61 30.66 5.14
CA VAL A 267 -24.92 31.56 4.21
C VAL A 267 -24.46 32.80 4.96
N GLY A 268 -23.17 33.14 4.87
CA GLY A 268 -22.60 34.29 5.56
C GLY A 268 -21.24 34.76 5.03
N GLY A 269 -20.96 36.04 5.29
CA GLY A 269 -19.70 36.70 4.96
C GLY A 269 -18.71 36.68 6.14
N LEU A 270 -18.09 37.83 6.41
CA LEU A 270 -17.23 38.06 7.58
C LEU A 270 -17.86 37.65 8.93
N GLU A 271 -19.13 37.97 9.16
CA GLU A 271 -19.82 37.78 10.44
C GLU A 271 -19.81 36.31 10.90
N LEU A 272 -20.23 35.40 10.01
CA LEU A 272 -20.21 33.95 10.24
C LEU A 272 -18.79 33.41 10.46
N ILE A 273 -17.78 34.01 9.81
CA ILE A 273 -16.37 33.64 10.01
C ILE A 273 -15.90 34.03 11.41
N GLU A 274 -16.33 35.19 11.92
CA GLU A 274 -16.03 35.60 13.30
C GLU A 274 -16.82 34.79 14.34
N GLU A 275 -18.08 34.45 14.08
CA GLU A 275 -18.88 33.61 14.96
C GLU A 275 -18.28 32.21 15.11
N ILE A 276 -17.86 31.57 14.01
CA ILE A 276 -17.17 30.27 14.03
C ILE A 276 -15.82 30.38 14.76
N LEU A 277 -15.09 31.49 14.59
CA LEU A 277 -13.82 31.73 15.28
C LEU A 277 -13.99 31.91 16.80
N LYS A 278 -15.07 32.56 17.25
CA LYS A 278 -15.39 32.80 18.68
C LYS A 278 -16.01 31.57 19.35
N SER A 279 -16.92 30.87 18.67
CA SER A 279 -17.69 29.75 19.23
C SER A 279 -16.98 28.40 19.12
N GLY A 280 -16.14 28.20 18.11
CA GLY A 280 -15.50 26.93 17.80
C GLY A 280 -16.45 25.82 17.29
N LYS A 281 -17.74 26.13 17.08
CA LYS A 281 -18.77 25.15 16.68
C LYS A 281 -19.01 25.17 15.18
N ILE A 282 -19.32 24.01 14.61
CA ILE A 282 -19.65 23.83 13.19
C ILE A 282 -20.80 22.84 13.06
N ASP A 283 -21.96 23.31 12.59
CA ASP A 283 -23.19 22.52 12.45
C ASP A 283 -23.53 22.19 10.98
N PHE A 284 -22.52 22.07 10.10
CA PHE A 284 -22.68 21.78 8.66
C PHE A 284 -21.77 20.64 8.14
N ASP A 285 -22.28 19.83 7.20
CA ASP A 285 -21.59 18.69 6.57
C ASP A 285 -20.69 19.09 5.38
N ARG A 286 -21.01 20.21 4.73
CA ARG A 286 -20.34 20.71 3.54
C ARG A 286 -20.11 22.20 3.64
N CYS A 287 -18.95 22.62 3.15
CA CYS A 287 -18.55 24.02 3.06
C CYS A 287 -18.20 24.35 1.61
N LEU A 288 -18.72 25.46 1.12
CA LEU A 288 -18.48 26.04 -0.19
C LEU A 288 -18.07 27.50 -0.01
N ALA A 289 -17.30 28.07 -0.94
CA ALA A 289 -16.89 29.47 -0.86
C ALA A 289 -16.69 30.11 -2.24
N THR A 290 -16.98 31.41 -2.33
CA THR A 290 -16.55 32.22 -3.48
C THR A 290 -15.03 32.48 -3.40
N PRO A 291 -14.26 32.49 -4.51
CA PRO A 291 -12.84 32.85 -4.52
C PRO A 291 -12.50 34.15 -3.77
N LYS A 292 -13.38 35.17 -3.85
CA LYS A 292 -13.28 36.45 -3.11
C LYS A 292 -13.19 36.26 -1.59
N MET A 293 -13.86 35.23 -1.05
CA MET A 293 -13.99 34.97 0.39
C MET A 293 -12.90 34.07 0.96
N MET A 294 -12.19 33.31 0.13
CA MET A 294 -11.13 32.40 0.59
C MET A 294 -10.07 33.07 1.50
N PRO A 295 -9.57 34.30 1.23
CA PRO A 295 -8.65 35.00 2.14
C PRO A 295 -9.20 35.21 3.56
N ARG A 296 -10.53 35.34 3.70
CA ARG A 296 -11.21 35.49 5.00
C ARG A 296 -11.45 34.12 5.64
N VAL A 297 -11.89 33.13 4.87
CA VAL A 297 -12.09 31.73 5.32
C VAL A 297 -10.79 31.09 5.82
N TYR A 298 -9.63 31.48 5.29
CA TYR A 298 -8.33 31.02 5.81
C TYR A 298 -8.08 31.39 7.28
N LYS A 299 -8.75 32.41 7.86
CA LYS A 299 -8.67 32.73 9.30
C LYS A 299 -9.21 31.59 10.19
N ILE A 300 -10.32 30.96 9.78
CA ILE A 300 -10.92 29.81 10.49
C ILE A 300 -10.35 28.45 10.02
N SER A 301 -9.26 28.45 9.25
CA SER A 301 -8.68 27.24 8.67
C SER A 301 -8.29 26.19 9.71
N ARG A 302 -7.79 26.58 10.88
CA ARG A 302 -7.45 25.64 11.98
C ARG A 302 -8.66 24.83 12.44
N ILE A 303 -9.85 25.43 12.45
CA ILE A 303 -11.10 24.77 12.86
C ILE A 303 -11.61 23.90 11.69
N LEU A 304 -11.78 24.49 10.50
CA LEU A 304 -12.26 23.77 9.32
C LEU A 304 -11.38 22.57 8.92
N ASN A 305 -10.06 22.66 9.09
CA ASN A 305 -9.14 21.56 8.80
C ASN A 305 -9.31 20.38 9.76
N ASN A 306 -9.53 20.63 11.06
CA ASN A 306 -9.74 19.58 12.06
C ASN A 306 -11.01 18.75 11.76
N HIS A 307 -12.04 19.38 11.19
CA HIS A 307 -13.26 18.71 10.75
C HIS A 307 -13.22 18.22 9.29
N GLY A 308 -12.13 18.47 8.55
CA GLY A 308 -12.01 18.11 7.13
C GLY A 308 -12.90 18.91 6.17
N LEU A 309 -13.45 20.04 6.62
CA LEU A 309 -14.46 20.85 5.93
C LEU A 309 -13.87 22.03 5.12
N MET A 310 -12.55 22.12 4.96
CA MET A 310 -11.89 23.21 4.22
C MET A 310 -12.25 23.19 2.71
N PRO A 311 -12.84 24.28 2.15
CA PRO A 311 -13.05 24.41 0.72
C PRO A 311 -11.73 24.36 -0.07
N ASN A 312 -11.73 23.66 -1.21
CA ASN A 312 -10.55 23.50 -2.04
C ASN A 312 -10.90 23.70 -3.54
N PRO A 313 -10.23 24.60 -4.27
CA PRO A 313 -10.46 24.79 -5.71
C PRO A 313 -10.28 23.51 -6.53
N LYS A 314 -9.32 22.65 -6.17
CA LYS A 314 -9.07 21.34 -6.81
C LYS A 314 -10.15 20.28 -6.50
N GLN A 315 -11.26 20.69 -5.88
CA GLN A 315 -12.37 19.85 -5.45
C GLN A 315 -13.75 20.37 -5.90
N GLY A 316 -13.80 21.47 -6.67
CA GLY A 316 -15.02 22.16 -7.09
C GLY A 316 -15.68 23.03 -6.00
N SER A 317 -15.27 22.85 -4.73
CA SER A 317 -15.86 23.54 -3.58
C SER A 317 -15.54 25.04 -3.46
N VAL A 318 -14.75 25.57 -4.39
CA VAL A 318 -14.51 27.02 -4.52
C VAL A 318 -14.80 27.40 -5.97
N THR A 319 -15.87 28.16 -6.20
CA THR A 319 -16.37 28.48 -7.54
C THR A 319 -17.02 29.87 -7.60
N LYS A 320 -17.29 30.36 -8.82
CA LYS A 320 -18.19 31.49 -9.08
C LYS A 320 -19.64 31.03 -9.33
N ASP A 321 -19.83 29.79 -9.79
CA ASP A 321 -21.14 29.23 -10.14
C ASP A 321 -21.88 28.72 -8.88
N VAL A 322 -22.31 29.67 -8.03
CA VAL A 322 -22.95 29.42 -6.72
C VAL A 322 -24.09 28.40 -6.82
N THR A 323 -25.06 28.67 -7.71
CA THR A 323 -26.30 27.88 -7.83
C THR A 323 -26.07 26.44 -8.27
N LYS A 324 -25.01 26.18 -9.05
CA LYS A 324 -24.60 24.82 -9.43
C LYS A 324 -23.94 24.12 -8.25
N ALA A 325 -22.95 24.75 -7.62
CA ALA A 325 -22.21 24.12 -6.51
C ALA A 325 -23.08 23.77 -5.29
N VAL A 326 -24.10 24.58 -4.96
CA VAL A 326 -25.07 24.25 -3.91
C VAL A 326 -25.89 23.01 -4.28
N LYS A 327 -26.40 22.94 -5.53
CA LYS A 327 -27.13 21.77 -6.04
C LYS A 327 -26.23 20.53 -6.08
N ASP A 328 -25.00 20.65 -6.55
CA ASP A 328 -24.02 19.56 -6.61
C ASP A 328 -23.62 19.05 -5.21
N ALA A 329 -23.55 19.94 -4.22
CA ALA A 329 -23.29 19.56 -2.84
C ALA A 329 -24.46 18.78 -2.21
N LYS A 330 -25.71 19.21 -2.48
CA LYS A 330 -26.93 18.50 -2.02
C LYS A 330 -27.23 17.22 -2.81
N ALA A 331 -26.80 17.12 -4.07
CA ALA A 331 -26.93 15.91 -4.89
C ALA A 331 -26.05 14.73 -4.42
N GLY A 332 -25.14 14.94 -3.46
CA GLY A 332 -24.41 13.85 -2.79
C GLY A 332 -23.28 13.22 -3.61
N HIS A 333 -22.58 14.02 -4.42
CA HIS A 333 -21.46 13.55 -5.27
C HIS A 333 -20.43 12.70 -4.52
N THR A 334 -20.30 11.43 -4.95
CA THR A 334 -19.29 10.49 -4.45
C THR A 334 -17.95 10.79 -5.11
N LYS A 335 -16.89 10.96 -4.31
CA LYS A 335 -15.55 11.31 -4.80
C LYS A 335 -14.65 10.09 -4.79
N PHE A 336 -14.00 9.80 -5.92
CA PHE A 336 -13.05 8.69 -6.04
C PHE A 336 -11.65 9.18 -6.39
N ARG A 337 -10.64 8.52 -5.84
CA ARG A 337 -9.21 8.82 -6.03
C ARG A 337 -8.42 7.52 -5.98
N MET A 338 -7.46 7.37 -6.89
CA MET A 338 -6.52 6.25 -6.91
C MET A 338 -5.58 6.30 -5.69
N ASP A 339 -5.46 5.15 -5.01
CA ASP A 339 -4.48 4.93 -3.94
C ASP A 339 -3.06 4.68 -4.50
N LYS A 340 -2.05 4.77 -3.64
CA LYS A 340 -0.65 4.37 -3.88
C LYS A 340 -0.51 2.97 -4.48
N THR A 341 -1.46 2.06 -4.22
CA THR A 341 -1.49 0.70 -4.76
C THR A 341 -2.03 0.57 -6.18
N SER A 342 -2.42 1.67 -6.84
CA SER A 342 -3.16 1.70 -8.12
C SER A 342 -4.53 1.01 -8.06
N ILE A 343 -5.18 1.10 -6.89
CA ILE A 343 -6.54 0.61 -6.67
C ILE A 343 -7.48 1.81 -6.44
N LEU A 344 -8.71 1.70 -6.93
CA LEU A 344 -9.84 2.56 -6.57
C LEU A 344 -10.79 1.82 -5.64
N HIS A 345 -11.21 2.48 -4.57
CA HIS A 345 -12.26 2.02 -3.67
C HIS A 345 -13.41 3.02 -3.73
N VAL A 346 -14.63 2.58 -4.07
CA VAL A 346 -15.79 3.47 -4.27
C VAL A 346 -17.05 2.82 -3.71
N PRO A 347 -17.79 3.47 -2.79
CA PRO A 347 -19.12 3.01 -2.40
C PRO A 347 -20.12 3.32 -3.53
N LEU A 348 -20.93 2.33 -3.90
CA LEU A 348 -21.88 2.42 -5.01
C LEU A 348 -23.34 2.42 -4.57
N GLY A 349 -23.63 2.19 -3.29
CA GLY A 349 -24.99 2.20 -2.76
C GLY A 349 -25.14 1.36 -1.50
N LYS A 350 -26.38 1.15 -1.09
CA LYS A 350 -26.76 0.33 0.06
C LYS A 350 -27.34 -1.02 -0.36
N MET A 351 -27.18 -2.05 0.45
CA MET A 351 -27.72 -3.38 0.11
C MET A 351 -29.26 -3.40 0.13
N SER A 352 -29.89 -2.48 0.85
CA SER A 352 -31.34 -2.23 0.76
C SER A 352 -31.82 -1.71 -0.62
N PHE A 353 -30.95 -1.27 -1.53
CA PHE A 353 -31.38 -0.81 -2.87
C PHE A 353 -31.76 -1.99 -3.79
N PRO A 354 -32.69 -1.82 -4.76
CA PRO A 354 -33.03 -2.87 -5.72
C PRO A 354 -31.86 -3.21 -6.66
N GLU A 355 -31.88 -4.41 -7.25
CA GLU A 355 -30.76 -4.92 -8.07
C GLU A 355 -30.49 -4.04 -9.30
N ASP A 356 -31.54 -3.55 -9.95
CA ASP A 356 -31.44 -2.67 -11.12
C ASP A 356 -30.79 -1.32 -10.79
N ALA A 357 -31.13 -0.72 -9.64
CA ALA A 357 -30.51 0.52 -9.17
C ALA A 357 -29.01 0.35 -8.87
N LEU A 358 -28.62 -0.79 -8.29
CA LEU A 358 -27.21 -1.12 -8.06
C LEU A 358 -26.47 -1.35 -9.39
N ARG A 359 -27.09 -2.02 -10.37
CA ARG A 359 -26.54 -2.19 -11.72
C ARG A 359 -26.35 -0.85 -12.44
N GLU A 360 -27.30 0.07 -12.32
CA GLU A 360 -27.22 1.43 -12.88
C GLU A 360 -26.14 2.28 -12.20
N ASN A 361 -26.02 2.20 -10.87
CA ASN A 361 -24.94 2.84 -10.13
C ASN A 361 -23.54 2.32 -10.54
N VAL A 362 -23.40 1.02 -10.79
CA VAL A 362 -22.17 0.44 -11.37
C VAL A 362 -21.90 0.97 -12.79
N GLY A 363 -22.94 1.07 -13.63
CA GLY A 363 -22.83 1.67 -14.97
C GLY A 363 -22.39 3.14 -14.94
N ALA A 364 -22.97 3.94 -14.04
CA ALA A 364 -22.61 5.33 -13.79
C ALA A 364 -21.15 5.47 -13.34
N PHE A 365 -20.71 4.64 -12.39
CA PHE A 365 -19.31 4.62 -11.94
C PHE A 365 -18.36 4.25 -13.08
N MET A 366 -18.66 3.21 -13.85
CA MET A 366 -17.82 2.81 -14.98
C MET A 366 -17.72 3.89 -16.06
N ASN A 367 -18.77 4.65 -16.32
CA ASN A 367 -18.73 5.80 -17.23
C ASN A 367 -17.84 6.93 -16.65
N ALA A 368 -18.07 7.34 -15.41
CA ALA A 368 -17.25 8.38 -14.74
C ALA A 368 -15.76 7.97 -14.65
N LEU A 369 -15.47 6.69 -14.43
CA LEU A 369 -14.12 6.15 -14.42
C LEU A 369 -13.42 6.25 -15.78
N LEU A 370 -14.15 6.04 -16.88
CA LEU A 370 -13.62 6.22 -18.24
C LEU A 370 -13.35 7.69 -18.57
N LEU A 371 -14.22 8.60 -18.14
CA LEU A 371 -14.02 10.05 -18.29
C LEU A 371 -12.81 10.54 -17.48
N ALA A 372 -12.55 9.93 -16.31
CA ALA A 372 -11.39 10.24 -15.45
C ALA A 372 -10.05 9.61 -15.93
N LYS A 373 -9.97 9.05 -17.13
CA LYS A 373 -8.77 8.37 -17.67
C LYS A 373 -7.67 9.38 -18.06
N PRO A 374 -6.47 9.32 -17.48
CA PRO A 374 -5.39 10.26 -17.78
C PRO A 374 -4.86 10.07 -19.20
N ALA A 375 -4.53 11.18 -19.87
CA ALA A 375 -4.13 11.19 -21.28
C ALA A 375 -2.83 10.40 -21.58
N GLY A 376 -1.94 10.28 -20.60
CA GLY A 376 -0.62 9.63 -20.71
C GLY A 376 -0.61 8.09 -20.64
N LEU A 377 -1.77 7.42 -20.56
CA LEU A 377 -1.84 5.96 -20.69
C LEU A 377 -1.85 5.55 -22.16
N LYS A 378 -1.04 4.53 -22.53
CA LYS A 378 -1.05 3.96 -23.90
C LYS A 378 -2.47 3.49 -24.24
N LYS A 379 -3.07 4.09 -25.27
CA LYS A 379 -4.51 4.00 -25.59
C LYS A 379 -4.90 2.72 -26.34
N THR A 380 -4.48 1.55 -25.89
CA THR A 380 -4.72 0.27 -26.60
C THR A 380 -6.20 -0.10 -26.69
N SER A 381 -7.05 0.33 -25.74
CA SER A 381 -8.53 0.32 -25.91
C SER A 381 -9.23 1.22 -24.86
N LYS A 382 -10.58 1.19 -24.85
CA LYS A 382 -11.45 1.78 -23.80
C LYS A 382 -11.05 1.27 -22.40
N TYR A 383 -10.98 -0.06 -22.21
CA TYR A 383 -10.75 -0.71 -20.90
C TYR A 383 -9.41 -1.41 -20.72
N ALA A 384 -8.94 -2.20 -21.70
CA ALA A 384 -7.72 -3.00 -21.57
C ALA A 384 -6.49 -2.08 -21.40
N GLY A 385 -5.64 -2.43 -20.42
CA GLY A 385 -4.52 -1.59 -19.97
C GLY A 385 -4.91 -0.43 -19.04
N TYR A 386 -6.21 -0.18 -18.81
CA TYR A 386 -6.70 0.81 -17.85
C TYR A 386 -7.37 0.15 -16.63
N VAL A 387 -8.23 -0.85 -16.86
CA VAL A 387 -8.84 -1.69 -15.81
C VAL A 387 -8.30 -3.11 -15.96
N ASN A 388 -7.59 -3.60 -14.93
CA ASN A 388 -6.98 -4.93 -14.92
C ASN A 388 -7.84 -5.97 -14.19
N ALA A 389 -8.53 -5.55 -13.12
CA ALA A 389 -9.50 -6.37 -12.40
C ALA A 389 -10.54 -5.47 -11.73
N PHE A 390 -11.77 -5.97 -11.62
CA PHE A 390 -12.88 -5.31 -10.95
C PHE A 390 -13.53 -6.30 -9.99
N HIS A 391 -13.66 -5.91 -8.72
CA HIS A 391 -14.30 -6.71 -7.69
C HIS A 391 -15.44 -5.90 -7.06
N LEU A 392 -16.56 -6.57 -6.77
CA LEU A 392 -17.60 -6.04 -5.90
C LEU A 392 -17.57 -6.78 -4.56
N CYS A 393 -17.83 -6.05 -3.48
CA CYS A 393 -17.94 -6.58 -2.13
C CYS A 393 -19.07 -5.89 -1.35
N SER A 394 -19.55 -6.58 -0.32
CA SER A 394 -20.25 -5.94 0.80
C SER A 394 -19.24 -5.54 1.86
N THR A 395 -19.53 -4.52 2.67
CA THR A 395 -18.64 -4.05 3.76
C THR A 395 -18.19 -5.18 4.72
N MET A 396 -19.02 -6.19 5.00
CA MET A 396 -18.66 -7.38 5.79
C MET A 396 -18.55 -8.67 4.94
N GLY A 397 -18.64 -8.56 3.61
CA GLY A 397 -18.81 -9.68 2.70
C GLY A 397 -17.54 -10.15 1.99
N LYS A 398 -17.69 -11.19 1.16
CA LYS A 398 -16.65 -11.68 0.25
C LYS A 398 -16.54 -10.76 -0.99
N GLY A 399 -15.37 -10.72 -1.61
CA GLY A 399 -15.11 -9.99 -2.86
C GLY A 399 -15.26 -10.89 -4.10
N TYR A 400 -16.20 -10.54 -4.97
CA TYR A 400 -16.58 -11.27 -6.19
C TYR A 400 -15.96 -10.60 -7.43
N PRO A 401 -15.16 -11.30 -8.25
CA PRO A 401 -14.62 -10.75 -9.50
C PRO A 401 -15.70 -10.68 -10.59
N VAL A 402 -15.85 -9.52 -11.22
CA VAL A 402 -16.87 -9.28 -12.26
C VAL A 402 -16.23 -9.22 -13.64
N SER A 403 -16.89 -9.78 -14.65
CA SER A 403 -16.43 -9.71 -16.04
C SER A 403 -16.43 -8.27 -16.60
N ILE A 404 -15.30 -7.85 -17.17
CA ILE A 404 -15.13 -6.54 -17.84
C ILE A 404 -16.14 -6.36 -18.99
N GLN A 405 -16.55 -7.45 -19.66
CA GLN A 405 -17.56 -7.41 -20.72
C GLN A 405 -18.94 -7.00 -20.18
N SER A 406 -19.32 -7.51 -19.00
CA SER A 406 -20.57 -7.15 -18.32
C SER A 406 -20.57 -5.69 -17.88
N LEU A 407 -19.44 -5.23 -17.33
CA LEU A 407 -19.25 -3.83 -16.93
C LEU A 407 -19.34 -2.85 -18.10
N SER A 408 -18.87 -3.22 -19.31
CA SER A 408 -19.11 -2.37 -20.48
C SER A 408 -20.59 -2.30 -20.83
N ARG A 409 -21.31 -3.43 -20.87
CA ARG A 409 -22.75 -3.43 -21.13
C ARG A 409 -23.51 -2.51 -20.17
N ALA A 410 -23.16 -2.51 -18.88
CA ALA A 410 -23.74 -1.61 -17.88
C ALA A 410 -23.40 -0.12 -18.14
N ALA A 411 -22.14 0.21 -18.47
CA ALA A 411 -21.73 1.58 -18.78
C ALA A 411 -22.37 2.11 -20.09
N ASP A 412 -22.49 1.25 -21.10
CA ASP A 412 -23.08 1.58 -22.39
C ASP A 412 -24.62 1.68 -22.29
N LEU A 413 -25.26 0.94 -21.38
CA LEU A 413 -26.67 1.14 -20.99
C LEU A 413 -26.88 2.46 -20.25
N TYR A 414 -26.08 2.77 -19.23
CA TYR A 414 -26.15 4.06 -18.52
C TYR A 414 -25.99 5.24 -19.46
N THR A 415 -25.04 5.15 -20.40
CA THR A 415 -24.83 6.19 -21.42
C THR A 415 -26.07 6.38 -22.32
N LYS A 416 -26.78 5.30 -22.68
CA LYS A 416 -28.06 5.37 -23.43
C LYS A 416 -29.22 5.92 -22.62
N LEU A 417 -29.20 5.84 -21.29
CA LEU A 417 -30.20 6.44 -20.40
C LEU A 417 -29.95 7.94 -20.15
N GLN A 418 -28.71 8.41 -20.32
CA GLN A 418 -28.32 9.83 -20.21
C GLN A 418 -28.40 10.60 -21.54
N LEU A 419 -28.69 9.90 -22.64
CA LEU A 419 -28.88 10.46 -24.00
C LEU A 419 -30.36 10.44 -24.43
N LYS A 420 -31.27 10.24 -23.47
CA LYS A 420 -32.73 10.25 -23.61
C LYS A 420 -33.34 11.26 -22.66
#